data_AF-F4G128-F1
#
_entry.id   AF-F4G128-F1
#
_cell.length_a   1.000
_cell.length_b   1.000
_cell.length_c   1.000
_cell.angle_alpha   90.00
_cell.angle_beta   90.00
_cell.angle_gamma   90.00
#
_symmetry.space_group_name_H-M   'P 1'
#
loop_
_entity.id
_entity.type
_entity.pdbx_description
1 polymer ?
#
loop_
_entity_poly.entity_id
_entity_poly.type
_entity_poly.pdbx_seq_one_letter_code
_entity_poly.pdbx_strand_id
1 'polypeptide(L)'
;MITLGEGTNVQENCSLHTDRGFKIRIGDFVSIGHNAVIHGAEVGNNVIIGMGAILLNGARVGDNVIIGAGAVVTEGKEIPSNSLALGVPAKVLRKLTQEEINMIKRNALEYIEEIKILRKSHN
;
A
#
# COMPACT_ATOMS: atom_id res chain seq x y z
N MET A 1 2.44 14.30 9.55
CA MET A 1 1.00 14.23 9.21
C MET A 1 0.79 12.98 8.37
N ILE A 2 -0.15 12.14 8.78
CA ILE A 2 -0.50 10.88 8.10
C ILE A 2 -1.95 11.02 7.63
N THR A 3 -2.20 10.79 6.34
CA THR A 3 -3.55 10.79 5.77
C THR A 3 -3.80 9.50 5.01
N LEU A 4 -4.97 8.90 5.23
CA LEU A 4 -5.42 7.67 4.58
C LEU A 4 -6.71 7.97 3.81
N GLY A 5 -6.77 7.52 2.56
CA GLY A 5 -7.95 7.63 1.70
C GLY A 5 -9.06 6.65 2.07
N GLU A 6 -10.18 6.76 1.35
CA GLU A 6 -11.36 5.93 1.55
C GLU A 6 -11.11 4.47 1.15
N GLY A 7 -11.67 3.53 1.91
CA GLY A 7 -11.57 2.10 1.59
C GLY A 7 -10.16 1.52 1.73
N THR A 8 -9.24 2.27 2.33
CA THR A 8 -7.88 1.80 2.64
C THR A 8 -7.89 0.99 3.94
N ASN A 9 -7.20 -0.15 3.93
CA ASN A 9 -6.99 -0.99 5.10
C ASN A 9 -5.52 -0.96 5.54
N VAL A 10 -5.32 -0.89 6.86
CA VAL A 10 -4.02 -1.07 7.51
C VAL A 10 -4.11 -2.36 8.30
N GLN A 11 -3.38 -3.38 7.85
CA GLN A 11 -3.42 -4.69 8.46
C GLN A 11 -2.57 -4.75 9.73
N GLU A 12 -2.50 -5.91 10.34
CA GLU A 12 -1.87 -6.16 11.63
C GLU A 12 -0.39 -5.76 11.62
N ASN A 13 0.04 -5.17 12.75
CA ASN A 13 1.44 -4.86 13.03
C ASN A 13 2.12 -3.91 12.03
N CYS A 14 1.36 -3.15 11.25
CA CYS A 14 1.94 -2.10 10.40
C CYS A 14 2.49 -0.95 11.25
N SER A 15 3.60 -0.35 10.79
CA SER A 15 4.16 0.87 11.38
C SER A 15 4.12 2.00 10.36
N LEU A 16 3.44 3.10 10.71
CA LEU A 16 3.34 4.30 9.88
C LEU A 16 3.98 5.46 10.65
N HIS A 17 5.07 6.01 10.12
CA HIS A 17 5.82 7.07 10.77
C HIS A 17 6.25 8.17 9.79
N THR A 18 6.42 9.40 10.28
CA THR A 18 6.85 10.54 9.47
C THR A 18 8.02 11.25 10.10
N ASP A 19 9.06 11.56 9.31
CA ASP A 19 10.11 12.49 9.70
C ASP A 19 9.75 13.94 9.41
N ARG A 20 10.52 14.87 9.98
CA ARG A 20 10.40 16.30 9.66
C ARG A 20 10.64 16.51 8.17
N GLY A 21 9.66 17.08 7.48
CA GLY A 21 9.71 17.35 6.04
C GLY A 21 9.09 16.26 5.16
N PHE A 22 8.82 15.07 5.72
CA PHE A 22 8.16 13.98 5.01
C PHE A 22 6.77 13.72 5.59
N LYS A 23 5.77 13.53 4.72
CA LYS A 23 4.40 13.19 5.12
C LYS A 23 4.09 11.79 4.64
N ILE A 24 3.09 11.15 5.24
CA ILE A 24 2.48 9.97 4.65
C ILE A 24 1.15 10.40 4.02
N ARG A 25 1.01 10.13 2.72
CA ARG A 25 -0.24 10.25 2.00
C ARG A 25 -0.55 8.92 1.34
N ILE A 26 -1.61 8.26 1.77
CA ILE A 26 -2.10 7.03 1.18
C ILE A 26 -3.44 7.35 0.50
N GLY A 27 -3.56 6.98 -0.78
CA GLY A 27 -4.78 7.15 -1.56
C GLY A 27 -5.91 6.22 -1.15
N ASP A 28 -6.90 6.12 -2.02
CA ASP A 28 -8.10 5.32 -1.81
C ASP A 28 -7.86 3.86 -2.21
N PHE A 29 -8.55 2.94 -1.54
CA PHE A 29 -8.54 1.49 -1.83
C PHE A 29 -7.12 0.90 -1.82
N VAL A 30 -6.32 1.31 -0.84
CA VAL A 30 -4.98 0.76 -0.62
C VAL A 30 -5.04 -0.34 0.45
N SER A 31 -4.40 -1.47 0.18
CA SER A 31 -4.18 -2.52 1.17
C SER A 31 -2.74 -2.47 1.65
N ILE A 32 -2.57 -2.08 2.91
CA ILE A 32 -1.26 -2.06 3.57
C ILE A 32 -1.10 -3.39 4.30
N GLY A 33 -0.35 -4.30 3.68
CA GLY A 33 -0.17 -5.69 4.10
C GLY A 33 0.47 -5.84 5.47
N HIS A 34 0.19 -6.96 6.14
CA HIS A 34 0.71 -7.29 7.48
C HIS A 34 2.20 -6.94 7.65
N ASN A 35 2.56 -6.33 8.79
CA ASN A 35 3.94 -5.98 9.12
C ASN A 35 4.62 -4.99 8.15
N ALA A 36 3.91 -4.31 7.26
CA ALA A 36 4.50 -3.30 6.40
C ALA A 36 4.96 -2.07 7.20
N VAL A 37 6.04 -1.44 6.75
CA VAL A 37 6.56 -0.19 7.31
C VAL A 37 6.45 0.90 6.25
N ILE A 38 5.69 1.96 6.57
CA ILE A 38 5.60 3.15 5.73
C ILE A 38 6.24 4.29 6.49
N HIS A 39 7.28 4.87 5.90
CA HIS A 39 8.06 5.93 6.52
C HIS A 39 8.15 7.13 5.58
N GLY A 40 7.29 8.13 5.76
CA GLY A 40 7.35 9.37 4.99
C GLY A 40 7.15 9.24 3.46
N ALA A 41 6.26 8.34 3.02
CA ALA A 41 6.03 8.03 1.60
C ALA A 41 4.65 8.46 1.08
N GLU A 42 4.54 8.64 -0.23
CA GLU A 42 3.28 8.90 -0.94
C GLU A 42 2.88 7.69 -1.78
N VAL A 43 1.62 7.26 -1.62
CA VAL A 43 1.05 6.11 -2.30
C VAL A 43 -0.26 6.54 -2.95
N GLY A 44 -0.39 6.27 -4.25
CA GLY A 44 -1.60 6.52 -5.03
C GLY A 44 -2.76 5.62 -4.64
N ASN A 45 -3.74 5.54 -5.54
CA ASN A 45 -4.97 4.80 -5.35
C ASN A 45 -4.84 3.37 -5.86
N ASN A 46 -5.65 2.47 -5.30
CA ASN A 46 -5.75 1.09 -5.75
C ASN A 46 -4.37 0.40 -5.73
N VAL A 47 -3.73 0.35 -4.56
CA VAL A 47 -2.37 -0.19 -4.38
C VAL A 47 -2.39 -1.33 -3.37
N ILE A 48 -1.62 -2.39 -3.64
CA ILE A 48 -1.22 -3.37 -2.61
C ILE A 48 0.22 -3.07 -2.20
N ILE A 49 0.42 -2.81 -0.92
CA ILE A 49 1.72 -2.87 -0.28
C ILE A 49 1.83 -4.25 0.34
N GLY A 50 2.64 -5.13 -0.25
CA GLY A 50 2.79 -6.51 0.19
C GLY A 50 3.25 -6.62 1.65
N MET A 51 2.91 -7.72 2.30
CA MET A 51 3.29 -7.97 3.69
C MET A 51 4.80 -7.78 3.91
N GLY A 52 5.17 -7.15 5.01
CA GLY A 52 6.56 -6.87 5.36
C GLY A 52 7.31 -5.93 4.41
N ALA A 53 6.63 -5.31 3.43
CA ALA A 53 7.27 -4.33 2.56
C ALA A 53 7.60 -3.04 3.32
N ILE A 54 8.67 -2.36 2.90
CA ILE A 54 9.17 -1.14 3.52
C ILE A 54 9.21 -0.03 2.48
N LEU A 55 8.53 1.09 2.74
CA LEU A 55 8.60 2.32 1.95
C LEU A 55 9.34 3.39 2.77
N LEU A 56 10.48 3.86 2.25
CA LEU A 56 11.31 4.88 2.90
C LEU A 56 10.93 6.31 2.51
N ASN A 57 11.52 7.29 3.20
CA ASN A 57 11.21 8.71 3.05
C ASN A 57 11.21 9.16 1.59
N GLY A 58 10.20 9.91 1.18
CA GLY A 58 10.09 10.46 -0.17
C GLY A 58 9.84 9.42 -1.27
N ALA A 59 9.69 8.13 -0.94
CA ALA A 59 9.23 7.13 -1.90
C ALA A 59 7.84 7.53 -2.44
N ARG A 60 7.64 7.35 -3.74
CA ARG A 60 6.38 7.63 -4.44
C ARG A 60 5.91 6.40 -5.18
N VAL A 61 4.72 5.93 -4.87
CA VAL A 61 4.06 4.81 -5.55
C VAL A 61 2.85 5.35 -6.30
N GLY A 62 2.79 5.11 -7.61
CA GLY A 62 1.65 5.50 -8.44
C GLY A 62 0.39 4.66 -8.21
N ASP A 63 -0.64 4.92 -9.00
CA ASP A 63 -1.91 4.18 -8.93
C ASP A 63 -1.79 2.77 -9.52
N ASN A 64 -2.65 1.84 -9.08
CA ASN A 64 -2.69 0.47 -9.62
C ASN A 64 -1.33 -0.22 -9.51
N VAL A 65 -0.75 -0.28 -8.31
CA VAL A 65 0.58 -0.86 -8.09
C VAL A 65 0.49 -2.04 -7.15
N ILE A 66 1.31 -3.06 -7.40
CA ILE A 66 1.63 -4.10 -6.43
C ILE A 66 3.10 -3.95 -6.04
N ILE A 67 3.34 -3.62 -4.78
CA ILE A 67 4.64 -3.77 -4.14
C ILE A 67 4.69 -5.18 -3.55
N GLY A 68 5.66 -5.99 -3.95
CA GLY A 68 5.78 -7.37 -3.49
C GLY A 68 6.04 -7.49 -1.99
N ALA A 69 5.70 -8.65 -1.44
CA ALA A 69 6.03 -8.98 -0.06
C ALA A 69 7.54 -8.84 0.21
N GLY A 70 7.89 -8.24 1.35
CA GLY A 70 9.27 -7.99 1.75
C GLY A 70 10.06 -7.02 0.86
N ALA A 71 9.43 -6.37 -0.13
CA ALA A 71 10.14 -5.44 -1.00
C ALA A 71 10.48 -4.13 -0.27
N VAL A 72 11.60 -3.51 -0.65
CA VAL A 72 12.06 -2.23 -0.06
C VAL A 72 12.08 -1.15 -1.13
N VAL A 73 11.13 -0.21 -1.07
CA VAL A 73 11.13 1.00 -1.90
C VAL A 73 12.00 2.04 -1.21
N THR A 74 13.19 2.26 -1.79
CA THR A 74 14.23 3.09 -1.17
C THR A 74 13.87 4.57 -1.16
N GLU A 75 14.65 5.37 -0.42
CA GLU A 75 14.43 6.81 -0.28
C GLU A 75 14.34 7.50 -1.64
N GLY A 76 13.32 8.35 -1.81
CA GLY A 76 13.06 9.09 -3.05
C GLY A 76 12.69 8.25 -4.28
N LYS A 77 12.59 6.92 -4.15
CA LYS A 77 12.32 6.03 -5.29
C LYS A 77 10.89 6.19 -5.78
N GLU A 78 10.73 6.30 -7.09
CA GLU A 78 9.43 6.28 -7.75
C GLU A 78 9.12 4.90 -8.34
N ILE A 79 7.92 4.39 -8.04
CA ILE A 79 7.31 3.22 -8.68
C ILE A 79 6.13 3.72 -9.54
N PRO A 80 6.23 3.65 -10.88
CA PRO A 80 5.20 4.16 -11.77
C PRO A 80 3.86 3.41 -11.64
N SER A 81 2.76 4.06 -12.01
CA SER A 81 1.43 3.44 -12.03
C SER A 81 1.37 2.18 -12.91
N ASN A 82 0.43 1.28 -12.60
CA ASN A 82 0.19 0.02 -13.30
C ASN A 82 1.38 -0.95 -13.24
N SER A 83 2.17 -0.95 -12.16
CA SER A 83 3.42 -1.70 -12.07
C SER A 83 3.40 -2.79 -10.99
N LEU A 84 4.09 -3.89 -11.27
CA LEU A 84 4.53 -4.85 -10.27
C LEU A 84 5.99 -4.54 -9.91
N ALA A 85 6.28 -4.25 -8.64
CA ALA A 85 7.63 -3.98 -8.16
C ALA A 85 8.03 -4.95 -7.05
N LEU A 86 9.21 -5.59 -7.16
CA LEU A 86 9.68 -6.64 -6.26
C LEU A 86 11.13 -6.40 -5.82
N GLY A 87 11.49 -6.96 -4.66
CA GLY A 87 12.89 -7.12 -4.23
C GLY A 87 13.43 -6.02 -3.31
N VAL A 88 14.71 -6.15 -2.96
CA VAL A 88 15.47 -5.24 -2.09
C VAL A 88 16.78 -4.87 -2.80
N PRO A 89 16.90 -3.66 -3.39
CA PRO A 89 15.87 -2.64 -3.52
C PRO A 89 14.78 -3.04 -4.53
N ALA A 90 13.57 -2.51 -4.35
CA ALA A 90 12.44 -2.78 -5.21
C ALA A 90 12.68 -2.26 -6.63
N LYS A 91 12.47 -3.13 -7.61
CA LYS A 91 12.55 -2.79 -9.04
C LYS A 91 11.23 -3.15 -9.72
N VAL A 92 10.81 -2.31 -10.66
CA VAL A 92 9.68 -2.63 -11.54
C VAL A 92 10.05 -3.84 -12.36
N LEU A 93 9.29 -4.92 -12.21
CA LEU A 93 9.47 -6.16 -12.97
C LEU A 93 8.70 -6.08 -14.29
N ARG A 94 7.44 -5.68 -14.23
CA ARG A 94 6.54 -5.57 -15.39
C ARG A 94 5.34 -4.69 -15.08
N LYS A 95 4.52 -4.44 -16.11
CA LYS A 95 3.17 -3.90 -15.94
C LYS A 95 2.20 -4.95 -15.39
N LEU A 96 1.19 -4.47 -14.67
CA LEU A 96 0.08 -5.30 -14.21
C LEU A 96 -0.85 -5.65 -15.38
N THR A 97 -1.51 -6.81 -15.27
CA THR A 97 -2.65 -7.14 -16.13
C THR A 97 -3.92 -6.49 -15.61
N GLN A 98 -4.97 -6.44 -16.44
CA GLN A 98 -6.26 -5.87 -16.01
C GLN A 98 -6.87 -6.68 -14.86
N GLU A 99 -6.67 -8.00 -14.86
CA GLU A 99 -7.13 -8.89 -13.81
C GLU A 99 -6.44 -8.58 -12.47
N GLU A 100 -5.14 -8.27 -12.49
CA GLU A 100 -4.39 -7.86 -11.30
C GLU A 100 -4.87 -6.50 -10.78
N ILE A 101 -5.14 -5.54 -11.67
CA ILE A 101 -5.71 -4.23 -11.29
C ILE A 101 -7.07 -4.39 -10.62
N ASN A 102 -7.94 -5.22 -11.19
CA ASN A 102 -9.27 -5.52 -10.64
C ASN A 102 -9.15 -6.30 -9.31
N MET A 103 -8.14 -7.15 -9.17
CA MET A 103 -7.86 -7.88 -7.94
C MET A 103 -7.49 -6.93 -6.80
N ILE A 104 -6.66 -5.90 -7.04
CA ILE A 104 -6.30 -4.92 -6.01
C ILE A 104 -7.57 -4.27 -5.41
N LYS A 105 -8.47 -3.83 -6.29
CA LYS A 105 -9.71 -3.19 -5.86
C LYS A 105 -10.60 -4.15 -5.05
N ARG A 106 -10.75 -5.39 -5.52
CA ARG A 106 -11.53 -6.42 -4.83
C ARG A 106 -10.97 -6.69 -3.43
N ASN A 107 -9.65 -6.80 -3.30
CA ASN A 107 -9.01 -7.02 -2.02
C ASN A 107 -9.35 -5.91 -1.01
N ALA A 108 -9.31 -4.64 -1.41
CA ALA A 108 -9.71 -3.53 -0.53
C ALA A 108 -11.20 -3.59 -0.15
N LEU A 109 -12.08 -3.96 -1.08
CA LEU A 109 -13.52 -4.09 -0.83
C LEU A 109 -13.85 -5.27 0.10
N GLU A 110 -13.13 -6.38 0.00
CA GLU A 110 -13.28 -7.54 0.88
C GLU A 110 -13.06 -7.15 2.36
N TYR A 111 -12.02 -6.38 2.67
CA TYR A 111 -11.78 -5.85 4.02
C TYR A 111 -12.91 -4.95 4.54
N ILE A 112 -13.57 -4.20 3.66
CA ILE A 112 -14.74 -3.38 4.04
C ILE A 112 -15.91 -4.28 4.44
N GLU A 113 -16.15 -5.35 3.69
CA GLU A 113 -17.22 -6.32 4.00
C GLU A 113 -16.92 -7.10 5.29
N GLU A 114 -15.67 -7.52 5.49
CA GLU A 114 -15.25 -8.19 6.73
C GLU A 114 -15.50 -7.33 7.97
N ILE A 115 -15.16 -6.04 7.91
CA ILE A 115 -15.42 -5.09 9.00
C ILE A 115 -16.94 -4.95 9.27
N LYS A 116 -17.79 -4.96 8.24
CA LYS A 116 -19.24 -4.91 8.42
C LYS A 116 -19.76 -6.14 9.16
N ILE A 117 -19.23 -7.32 8.83
CA ILE A 117 -19.59 -8.58 9.50
C ILE A 117 -19.11 -8.57 10.95
N LEU A 118 -17.85 -8.19 11.19
CA LEU A 118 -17.27 -8.10 12.53
C LEU A 118 -18.08 -7.16 13.43
N ARG A 119 -18.43 -5.97 12.94
CA ARG A 119 -19.26 -5.00 13.68
C ARG A 119 -20.65 -5.54 14.02
N LYS A 120 -21.26 -6.37 13.17
CA LYS A 120 -22.56 -7.01 13.47
C LYS A 120 -22.44 -8.13 14.50
N SER A 121 -21.32 -8.85 14.52
CA SER A 121 -21.09 -9.96 15.47
C SER A 121 -20.74 -9.51 16.89
N HIS A 122 -20.36 -8.23 17.07
CA HIS A 122 -19.97 -7.66 18.37
C HIS A 122 -21.01 -6.67 18.93
N ASN A 123 -22.21 -6.62 18.34
CA ASN A 123 -23.39 -5.89 18.82
C ASN A 123 -24.50 -6.88 19.14
#